data_AF-A0A924IDM7-F1
#
_entry.id   AF-A0A924IDM7-F1
#
_cell.length_a   1.000
_cell.length_b   1.000
_cell.length_c   1.000
_cell.angle_alpha   90.00
_cell.angle_beta   90.00
_cell.angle_gamma   90.00
#
_symmetry.space_group_name_H-M   'P 1'
#
loop_
_entity.id
_entity.type
_entity.pdbx_description
1 polymer ?
#
loop_
_entity_poly.entity_id
_entity_poly.type
_entity_poly.pdbx_seq_one_letter_code
_entity_poly.pdbx_strand_id
1 'polypeptide(L)'
;MQSSARALLPLIVVCIIFFLLPVILSDILAKNHIDKNVLLGANALFFGISLISFTIQKRGMQNKNPHVFVRSVTGGMLIKMVFCIMAVICYVYLSGTAFNKRAIFLSLFLYLIYLFVEVVVIMKMNKKQHA
;
A
#
# COMPACT_ATOMS: atom_id res chain seq x y z
N MET A 1 -5.92 -23.92 13.64
CA MET A 1 -5.03 -22.74 13.56
C MET A 1 -4.40 -22.65 12.17
N GLN A 2 -5.11 -22.19 11.14
CA GLN A 2 -4.52 -22.08 9.80
C GLN A 2 -3.69 -20.81 9.69
N SER A 3 -2.42 -21.03 9.39
CA SER A 3 -1.29 -20.12 9.56
C SER A 3 -1.48 -18.78 8.85
N SER A 4 -1.40 -17.71 9.65
CA SER A 4 -1.52 -16.31 9.23
C SER A 4 -0.54 -15.88 8.14
N ALA A 5 0.49 -16.69 7.87
CA ALA A 5 1.47 -16.48 6.81
C ALA A 5 0.86 -16.56 5.40
N ARG A 6 -0.14 -17.42 5.15
CA ARG A 6 -0.74 -17.58 3.81
C ARG A 6 -1.63 -16.40 3.39
N ALA A 7 -2.16 -15.65 4.35
CA ALA A 7 -2.97 -14.45 4.09
C ALA A 7 -2.10 -13.19 3.85
N LEU A 8 -0.88 -13.17 4.37
CA LEU A 8 0.12 -12.13 4.11
C LEU A 8 0.83 -12.31 2.76
N LEU A 9 0.79 -13.51 2.18
CA LEU A 9 1.45 -13.87 0.93
C LEU A 9 1.16 -12.91 -0.24
N PRO A 10 -0.10 -12.51 -0.55
CA PRO A 10 -0.34 -11.52 -1.59
C PRO A 10 0.22 -10.13 -1.25
N LEU A 11 0.24 -9.74 0.04
CA LEU A 11 0.83 -8.46 0.48
C LEU A 11 2.35 -8.43 0.29
N ILE A 12 3.00 -9.55 0.62
CA ILE A 12 4.45 -9.75 0.46
C ILE A 12 4.80 -9.80 -1.04
N VAL A 13 3.99 -10.46 -1.86
CA VAL A 13 4.18 -10.50 -3.32
C VAL A 13 4.05 -9.11 -3.93
N VAL A 14 3.06 -8.31 -3.50
CA VAL A 14 2.92 -6.90 -3.93
C VAL A 14 4.13 -6.09 -3.49
N CYS A 15 4.60 -6.27 -2.25
CA CYS A 15 5.81 -5.60 -1.76
C CYS A 15 7.04 -5.93 -2.61
N ILE A 16 7.25 -7.21 -2.91
CA ILE A 16 8.38 -7.68 -3.71
C ILE A 16 8.29 -7.14 -5.14
N ILE A 17 7.11 -7.22 -5.77
CA ILE A 17 6.88 -6.69 -7.12
C ILE A 17 7.15 -5.19 -7.15
N PHE A 18 6.61 -4.41 -6.23
CA PHE A 18 6.79 -2.97 -6.21
C PHE A 18 8.14 -2.50 -5.70
N PHE A 19 8.93 -3.37 -5.07
CA PHE A 19 10.33 -3.11 -4.78
C PHE A 19 11.21 -3.39 -5.99
N LEU A 20 10.90 -4.45 -6.75
CA LEU A 20 11.64 -4.82 -7.96
C LEU A 20 11.32 -3.92 -9.16
N LEU A 21 10.08 -3.45 -9.31
CA LEU A 21 9.63 -2.70 -10.47
C LEU A 21 10.38 -1.36 -10.67
N PRO A 22 10.61 -0.52 -9.64
CA PRO A 22 11.44 0.70 -9.77
C PRO A 22 12.93 0.41 -9.98
N VAL A 23 13.40 -0.76 -9.51
CA VAL A 23 14.80 -1.20 -9.68
C VAL A 23 15.05 -1.70 -11.10
N ILE A 24 14.09 -2.41 -11.70
CA ILE A 24 14.18 -2.91 -13.09
C ILE A 24 13.94 -1.78 -14.09
N LEU A 25 13.03 -0.85 -13.79
CA LEU A 25 12.77 0.32 -14.63
C LEU A 25 13.71 1.50 -14.32
N SER A 26 14.82 1.28 -13.60
CA SER A 26 15.74 2.36 -13.21
C SER A 26 16.29 3.14 -14.40
N ASP A 27 16.62 2.45 -15.50
CA ASP A 27 17.13 3.09 -16.71
C ASP A 27 16.06 3.91 -17.45
N ILE A 28 14.80 3.45 -17.41
CA ILE A 28 13.65 4.17 -18.00
C ILE A 28 13.30 5.38 -17.12
N LEU A 29 13.41 5.24 -15.80
CA LEU A 29 13.22 6.34 -14.84
C LEU A 29 14.30 7.41 -15.01
N ALA A 30 15.57 7.01 -15.11
CA ALA A 30 16.69 7.91 -15.31
C ALA A 30 16.55 8.70 -16.62
N LYS A 31 16.15 8.02 -17.70
CA LYS A 31 15.86 8.67 -19.01
C LYS A 31 14.70 9.66 -18.96
N ASN A 32 13.72 9.46 -18.06
CA ASN A 32 12.56 10.33 -17.93
C ASN A 32 12.72 11.43 -16.85
N HIS A 33 13.93 11.58 -16.28
CA HIS A 33 14.22 12.43 -15.13
C HIS A 33 13.30 12.13 -13.95
N ILE A 34 12.96 10.87 -13.69
CA ILE A 34 12.11 10.44 -12.56
C ILE A 34 13.01 9.99 -11.41
N ASP A 35 12.81 10.58 -10.24
CA ASP A 35 13.61 10.26 -9.05
C ASP A 35 13.16 8.91 -8.46
N LYS A 36 14.06 7.93 -8.57
CA LYS A 36 13.92 6.57 -8.03
C LYS A 36 13.70 6.56 -6.52
N ASN A 37 14.33 7.49 -5.78
CA ASN A 37 14.28 7.49 -4.32
C ASN A 37 12.87 7.77 -3.81
N VAL A 38 12.11 8.58 -4.54
CA VAL A 38 10.71 8.91 -4.24
C VAL A 38 9.82 7.69 -4.39
N LEU A 39 10.00 6.93 -5.48
CA LEU A 39 9.23 5.70 -5.71
C LEU A 39 9.55 4.62 -4.67
N LEU A 40 10.83 4.46 -4.32
CA LEU A 40 11.24 3.51 -3.28
C LEU A 40 10.70 3.91 -1.92
N GLY A 41 10.77 5.20 -1.56
CA GLY A 41 10.20 5.73 -0.32
C GLY A 41 8.69 5.55 -0.24
N ALA A 42 7.96 5.87 -1.31
CA ALA A 42 6.53 5.66 -1.41
C ALA A 42 6.14 4.18 -1.27
N ASN A 43 6.89 3.28 -1.91
CA ASN A 43 6.67 1.84 -1.79
C ASN A 43 6.88 1.34 -0.35
N ALA A 44 7.97 1.77 0.31
CA ALA A 44 8.25 1.40 1.70
C ALA A 44 7.14 1.89 2.65
N LEU A 45 6.65 3.11 2.43
CA LEU A 45 5.55 3.70 3.20
C LEU A 45 4.24 2.92 3.00
N PHE A 46 3.86 2.63 1.74
CA PHE A 46 2.65 1.85 1.46
C PHE A 46 2.73 0.42 1.99
N PHE A 47 3.91 -0.20 1.96
CA PHE A 47 4.12 -1.51 2.56
C PHE A 47 3.90 -1.49 4.07
N GLY A 48 4.51 -0.53 4.77
CA GLY A 48 4.35 -0.39 6.23
C GLY A 48 2.89 -0.21 6.64
N ILE A 49 2.16 0.67 5.96
CA ILE A 49 0.75 0.92 6.27
C ILE A 49 -0.11 -0.30 5.91
N SER A 50 0.20 -0.98 4.82
CA SER A 50 -0.50 -2.22 4.45
C SER A 50 -0.35 -3.31 5.51
N LEU A 51 0.81 -3.39 6.16
CA LEU A 51 1.06 -4.29 7.29
C LEU A 51 0.17 -3.94 8.49
N ILE A 52 0.11 -2.65 8.85
CA ILE A 52 -0.74 -2.15 9.93
C ILE A 52 -2.22 -2.44 9.63
N SER A 53 -2.71 -2.05 8.45
CA SER A 53 -4.08 -2.29 8.01
C SER A 53 -4.45 -3.77 8.05
N PHE A 54 -3.54 -4.65 7.62
CA PHE A 54 -3.75 -6.10 7.69
C PHE A 54 -3.91 -6.61 9.13
N THR A 55 -3.09 -6.13 10.08
CA THR A 55 -3.22 -6.53 11.49
C THR A 55 -4.55 -6.09 12.10
N ILE A 56 -5.03 -4.90 11.75
CA ILE A 56 -6.31 -4.35 12.22
C ILE A 56 -7.47 -5.17 11.63
N GLN A 57 -7.45 -5.42 10.32
CA GLN A 57 -8.48 -6.18 9.62
C GLN A 57 -8.53 -7.64 10.09
N LYS A 58 -7.39 -8.28 10.31
CA LYS A 58 -7.31 -9.64 10.85
C LYS A 58 -7.98 -9.75 12.23
N ARG A 59 -7.73 -8.78 13.12
CA ARG A 59 -8.42 -8.72 14.43
C ARG A 59 -9.92 -8.47 14.24
N GLY A 60 -10.30 -7.62 13.28
CA GLY A 60 -11.70 -7.37 12.94
C GLY A 60 -12.44 -8.62 12.44
N MET A 61 -11.77 -9.47 11.67
CA MET A 61 -12.34 -10.73 11.15
C MET A 61 -12.57 -11.79 12.23
N GLN A 62 -11.74 -11.85 13.27
CA GLN A 62 -11.89 -12.83 14.36
C GLN A 62 -13.06 -12.50 15.31
N ASN A 63 -13.64 -11.30 15.18
CA ASN A 63 -14.79 -10.90 15.98
C ASN A 63 -16.09 -11.47 15.39
N LYS A 64 -16.98 -11.93 16.27
CA LYS A 64 -18.30 -12.46 15.90
C LYS A 64 -19.22 -11.41 15.25
N ASN A 65 -18.90 -10.13 15.42
CA ASN A 65 -19.68 -9.00 14.91
C ASN A 65 -19.16 -8.50 13.55
N PRO A 66 -19.91 -8.66 12.45
CA PRO A 66 -19.51 -8.23 11.12
C PRO A 66 -19.31 -6.71 10.99
N HIS A 67 -19.96 -5.91 11.85
CA HIS A 67 -19.78 -4.47 11.91
C HIS A 67 -18.34 -4.06 12.31
N VAL A 68 -17.65 -4.89 13.11
CA VAL A 68 -16.25 -4.64 13.52
C VAL A 68 -15.29 -4.87 12.36
N PHE A 69 -15.58 -5.83 11.48
CA PHE A 69 -14.81 -6.06 10.25
C PHE A 69 -14.91 -4.86 9.30
N VAL A 70 -16.12 -4.38 9.01
CA VAL A 70 -16.32 -3.22 8.13
C VAL A 70 -15.60 -1.99 8.68
N ARG A 71 -15.76 -1.70 9.98
CA ARG A 71 -15.07 -0.58 10.64
C ARG A 71 -13.54 -0.70 10.57
N SER A 72 -13.01 -1.91 10.68
CA SER A 72 -11.57 -2.18 10.58
C SER A 72 -11.02 -1.94 9.17
N VAL A 73 -11.79 -2.30 8.14
CA VAL A 73 -11.45 -2.04 6.73
C VAL A 73 -11.51 -0.54 6.43
N THR A 74 -12.57 0.14 6.83
CA THR A 74 -12.71 1.59 6.65
C THR A 74 -11.60 2.36 7.37
N GLY A 75 -11.26 1.97 8.60
CA GLY A 75 -10.15 2.57 9.36
C GLY A 75 -8.80 2.37 8.66
N GLY A 76 -8.51 1.17 8.16
CA GLY A 76 -7.27 0.90 7.41
C GLY A 76 -7.17 1.70 6.11
N MET A 77 -8.28 1.91 5.41
CA MET A 77 -8.34 2.71 4.18
C MET A 77 -8.11 4.20 4.47
N LEU A 78 -8.74 4.73 5.53
CA LEU A 78 -8.55 6.12 5.97
C LEU A 78 -7.09 6.41 6.37
N ILE A 79 -6.47 5.51 7.14
CA ILE A 79 -5.05 5.64 7.52
C ILE A 79 -4.18 5.73 6.27
N LYS A 80 -4.42 4.89 5.25
CA LYS A 80 -3.67 4.93 3.99
C LYS A 80 -3.82 6.24 3.25
N MET A 81 -5.04 6.78 3.18
CA MET A 81 -5.28 8.08 2.53
C MET A 81 -4.51 9.20 3.24
N VAL A 82 -4.61 9.28 4.58
CA VAL A 82 -3.92 10.31 5.36
C VAL A 82 -2.40 10.21 5.19
N PHE A 83 -1.85 9.01 5.27
CA PHE A 83 -0.41 8.81 5.07
C PHE A 83 0.04 9.11 3.64
N CYS A 84 -0.77 8.81 2.62
CA CYS A 84 -0.46 9.18 1.24
C CYS A 84 -0.37 10.70 1.08
N ILE A 85 -1.34 11.44 1.64
CA ILE A 85 -1.36 12.90 1.62
C ILE A 85 -0.13 13.44 2.36
N MET A 86 0.15 12.93 3.57
CA MET A 86 1.34 13.30 4.34
C MET A 86 2.63 13.04 3.59
N ALA A 87 2.76 11.90 2.90
CA ALA A 87 3.94 11.58 2.11
C ALA A 87 4.17 12.57 0.97
N VAL A 88 3.11 12.95 0.25
CA VAL A 88 3.18 13.96 -0.83
C VAL A 88 3.57 15.32 -0.26
N ILE A 89 2.96 15.75 0.84
CA ILE A 89 3.28 17.04 1.49
C ILE A 89 4.73 17.05 1.96
N CYS A 90 5.19 16.02 2.67
CA CYS A 90 6.58 15.88 3.10
C CYS A 90 7.54 15.93 1.92
N TYR A 91 7.25 15.23 0.83
CA TYR A 91 8.09 15.24 -0.36
C TYR A 91 8.18 16.63 -1.00
N VAL A 92 7.05 17.31 -1.19
CA VAL A 92 7.02 18.68 -1.74
C VAL A 92 7.81 19.64 -0.84
N TYR A 93 7.68 19.50 0.48
CA TYR A 93 8.41 20.34 1.43
C TYR A 93 9.93 20.09 1.42
N LEU A 94 10.35 18.82 1.36
CA LEU A 94 11.77 18.44 1.36
C LEU A 94 12.46 18.72 0.03
N SER A 95 11.78 18.53 -1.12
CA SER A 95 12.34 18.78 -2.45
C SER A 95 12.24 20.23 -2.90
N GLY A 96 11.50 21.08 -2.18
CA GLY A 96 11.39 22.50 -2.48
C GLY A 96 10.90 22.77 -3.90
N THR A 97 11.61 23.61 -4.65
CA THR A 97 11.26 23.99 -6.04
C THR A 97 11.66 22.95 -7.08
N ALA A 98 12.51 21.99 -6.75
CA ALA A 98 13.00 20.92 -7.64
C ALA A 98 12.19 19.62 -7.52
N PHE A 99 10.95 19.70 -7.02
CA PHE A 99 10.12 18.53 -6.84
C PHE A 99 9.68 17.91 -8.17
N ASN A 100 9.73 16.58 -8.21
CA ASN A 100 9.50 15.84 -9.44
C ASN A 100 8.02 15.48 -9.61
N LYS A 101 7.28 16.31 -10.34
CA LYS A 101 5.85 16.11 -10.62
C LYS A 101 5.54 14.73 -11.22
N ARG A 102 6.42 14.23 -12.10
CA ARG A 102 6.25 12.92 -12.74
C ARG A 102 6.37 11.78 -11.73
N ALA A 103 7.35 11.87 -10.81
CA ALA A 103 7.54 10.88 -9.75
C ALA A 103 6.34 10.81 -8.79
N ILE A 104 5.77 11.97 -8.42
CA ILE A 104 4.57 12.04 -7.58
C ILE A 104 3.38 11.38 -8.31
N PHE A 105 3.16 11.71 -9.58
CA PHE A 105 2.06 11.13 -10.36
C PHE A 105 2.18 9.62 -10.50
N LEU A 106 3.40 9.11 -10.74
CA LEU A 106 3.65 7.67 -10.79
C LEU A 106 3.44 7.01 -9.42
N SER A 107 3.80 7.68 -8.33
CA SER A 107 3.56 7.20 -6.96
C SER A 107 2.07 7.15 -6.60
N LEU A 108 1.26 8.07 -7.12
CA LEU A 108 -0.21 8.03 -7.00
C LEU A 108 -0.82 6.87 -7.80
N PHE A 109 -0.28 6.57 -8.98
CA PHE A 109 -0.69 5.38 -9.73
C PHE A 109 -0.35 4.10 -8.94
N LEU A 110 0.83 4.05 -8.33
CA LEU A 110 1.27 2.96 -7.46
C LEU A 110 0.32 2.76 -6.26
N TYR A 111 -0.10 3.86 -5.64
CA TYR A 111 -1.09 3.87 -4.56
C TYR A 111 -2.40 3.18 -4.97
N LEU A 112 -2.93 3.50 -6.15
CA LEU A 112 -4.17 2.88 -6.65
C LEU A 112 -4.04 1.37 -6.80
N ILE A 113 -2.89 0.88 -7.30
CA ILE A 113 -2.68 -0.56 -7.45
C ILE A 113 -2.62 -1.24 -6.06
N TYR A 114 -1.89 -0.63 -5.10
CA TYR A 114 -1.85 -1.14 -3.73
C TYR A 114 -3.23 -1.20 -3.09
N LEU A 115 -4.03 -0.14 -3.26
CA LEU A 115 -5.41 -0.09 -2.77
C LEU A 115 -6.27 -1.18 -3.40
N PHE A 116 -6.19 -1.36 -4.72
CA PHE A 116 -6.97 -2.37 -5.43
C PHE A 116 -6.62 -3.78 -4.96
N VAL A 117 -5.33 -4.12 -4.89
CA VAL A 117 -4.91 -5.45 -4.46
C VAL A 117 -5.33 -5.72 -3.01
N GLU A 118 -5.20 -4.73 -2.13
CA GLU A 118 -5.67 -4.87 -0.75
C GLU A 118 -7.17 -5.17 -0.69
N VAL A 119 -8.01 -4.40 -1.39
CA VAL A 119 -9.47 -4.62 -1.41
C VAL A 119 -9.80 -6.02 -1.91
N VAL A 120 -9.13 -6.50 -2.96
CA VAL A 120 -9.31 -7.87 -3.49
C VAL A 120 -8.92 -8.93 -2.45
N VAL A 121 -7.80 -8.74 -1.75
CA VAL A 121 -7.34 -9.66 -0.69
C VAL A 121 -8.36 -9.71 0.44
N ILE A 122 -8.83 -8.55 0.90
CA ILE A 122 -9.84 -8.43 1.96
C ILE A 122 -11.13 -9.14 1.56
N MET A 123 -11.65 -8.89 0.36
CA MET A 123 -12.86 -9.54 -0.15
C MET A 123 -12.70 -11.06 -0.23
N LYS A 124 -11.55 -11.55 -0.70
CA LYS A 124 -11.24 -12.99 -0.73
C LYS A 124 -11.17 -13.59 0.67
N MET A 125 -10.61 -12.88 1.64
CA MET A 125 -10.52 -13.33 3.03
C MET A 125 -11.91 -13.38 3.69
N ASN A 126 -12.77 -12.37 3.47
CA ASN A 126 -14.14 -12.37 3.97
C ASN A 126 -14.95 -13.55 3.43
N LYS A 127 -14.86 -13.83 2.11
CA LYS A 127 -15.58 -14.94 1.49
C LYS A 127 -15.17 -16.31 2.04
N LYS A 128 -13.90 -16.51 2.40
CA LYS A 128 -13.40 -17.78 2.97
C LYS A 128 -13.79 -18.02 4.42
N GLN A 129 -14.17 -16.98 5.15
CA GLN A 129 -14.57 -17.11 6.55
C GLN A 129 -16.08 -17.37 6.71
N HIS A 130 -16.87 -17.02 5.69
CA HIS A 130 -18.33 -17.18 5.65
C HIS A 130 -18.81 -18.21 4.61
N ALA A 131 -17.92 -19.05 4.09
CA ALA A 131 -18.21 -20.20 3.23
C ALA A 131 -17.87 -21.50 3.98
#